data_AF-A0A6J3CC27-F1
#
_entry.id   AF-A0A6J3CC27-F1
#
_cell.length_a   1.000
_cell.length_b   1.000
_cell.length_c   1.000
_cell.angle_alpha   90.00
_cell.angle_beta   90.00
_cell.angle_gamma   90.00
#
_symmetry.space_group_name_H-M   'P 1'
#
loop_
_entity.id
_entity.type
_entity.pdbx_description
1 polymer ?
#
loop_
_entity_poly.entity_id
_entity_poly.type
_entity_poly.pdbx_seq_one_letter_code
_entity_poly.pdbx_strand_id
1 'polypeptide(L)'
;MVNQDQDPRDQRNKILVSLFSNESQWMTELHDFDTAMLKYIRLTPNQELEELYSTRNNYEKNVGDLENGKPNPKLSDACLVALASNPNSDSKYRPNCIIPQICHDMVVNGTNMGYALLHRLLLLLHAKFARRCNVLSPAKDREMRQKFCNTAYEEAQYIAMQDYCLNDLMMEQISLCALDGHAKFLRSSWISNLLYFQSPYGCFGLNRYETIQIQSDFQSVPNDLLNSKSKTWKLDKHLQHDIFGGLCNGHVTAAAASTLAIAIRYILESY
;
A
#
# COMPACT_ATOMS: atom_id res chain seq x y z
N MET A 1 13.02 8.08 -3.53
CA MET A 1 13.24 7.20 -2.35
C MET A 1 14.73 7.00 -2.12
N VAL A 2 15.13 6.66 -0.91
CA VAL A 2 16.44 6.95 -0.30
C VAL A 2 17.61 6.16 -0.92
N ASN A 3 18.68 6.88 -1.25
CA ASN A 3 20.00 6.43 -1.74
C ASN A 3 20.83 5.64 -0.70
N GLN A 4 20.24 4.74 0.09
CA GLN A 4 21.00 3.95 1.07
C GLN A 4 21.00 2.48 0.69
N ASP A 5 22.21 1.96 0.50
CA ASP A 5 22.55 0.58 0.22
C ASP A 5 21.62 -0.41 0.92
N GLN A 6 20.80 -1.11 0.14
CA GLN A 6 20.11 -2.31 0.59
C GLN A 6 21.13 -3.46 0.70
N ASP A 7 22.06 -3.36 1.65
CA ASP A 7 22.79 -4.53 2.11
C ASP A 7 21.77 -5.46 2.79
N PRO A 8 21.54 -6.71 2.33
CA PRO A 8 20.69 -7.67 3.04
C PRO A 8 21.20 -8.00 4.45
N ARG A 9 22.41 -7.55 4.81
CA ARG A 9 22.94 -7.58 6.18
C ARG A 9 22.61 -6.33 7.00
N ASP A 10 22.02 -5.30 6.41
CA ASP A 10 21.56 -4.10 7.12
C ASP A 10 20.56 -4.52 8.21
N GLN A 11 20.96 -4.25 9.44
CA GLN A 11 20.19 -4.54 10.63
C GLN A 11 18.83 -3.85 10.62
N ARG A 12 18.70 -2.67 10.00
CA ARG A 12 17.42 -1.95 9.89
C ARG A 12 16.44 -2.71 9.00
N ASN A 13 16.88 -3.18 7.84
CA ASN A 13 16.02 -3.94 6.92
C ASN A 13 15.56 -5.25 7.56
N LYS A 14 16.46 -5.95 8.27
CA LYS A 14 16.10 -7.16 9.01
C LYS A 14 15.05 -6.90 10.09
N ILE A 15 15.20 -5.80 10.84
CA ILE A 15 14.22 -5.38 11.83
C ILE A 15 12.88 -5.07 11.15
N LEU A 16 12.87 -4.31 10.05
CA LEU A 16 11.65 -3.97 9.33
C LEU A 16 10.91 -5.22 8.80
N VAL A 17 11.64 -6.15 8.17
CA VAL A 17 11.07 -7.42 7.65
C VAL A 17 10.40 -8.24 8.75
N SER A 18 10.86 -8.13 10.00
CA SER A 18 10.24 -8.83 11.13
C SER A 18 8.80 -8.37 11.45
N LEU A 19 8.33 -7.27 10.87
CA LEU A 19 6.92 -6.90 10.91
C LEU A 19 6.06 -7.83 10.05
N PHE A 20 6.62 -8.42 9.00
CA PHE A 20 5.91 -9.20 7.99
C PHE A 20 6.11 -10.71 8.13
N SER A 21 7.02 -11.16 8.99
CA SER A 21 7.46 -12.56 9.04
C SER A 21 6.71 -13.44 10.04
N ASN A 22 5.77 -12.91 10.83
CA ASN A 22 5.02 -13.71 11.82
C ASN A 22 3.58 -13.99 11.34
N GLU A 23 3.47 -14.85 10.33
CA GLU A 23 2.20 -15.18 9.67
C GLU A 23 1.13 -15.67 10.64
N SER A 24 1.47 -16.58 11.56
CA SER A 24 0.50 -17.14 12.51
C SER A 24 -0.13 -16.07 13.39
N GLN A 25 0.66 -15.08 13.83
CA GLN A 25 0.16 -13.97 14.63
C GLN A 25 -0.76 -13.05 13.82
N TRP A 26 -0.39 -12.74 12.57
CA TRP A 26 -1.20 -11.93 11.67
C TRP A 26 -2.58 -12.54 11.43
N MET A 27 -2.65 -13.86 11.21
CA MET A 27 -3.90 -14.55 10.96
C MET A 27 -4.90 -14.44 12.13
N THR A 28 -4.43 -14.37 13.38
CA THR A 28 -5.31 -14.20 14.56
C THR A 28 -5.97 -12.83 14.66
N GLU A 29 -5.44 -11.86 13.93
CA GLU A 29 -5.86 -10.45 13.98
C GLU A 29 -6.74 -10.07 12.78
N LEU A 30 -6.90 -10.99 11.82
CA LEU A 30 -7.82 -10.84 10.70
C LEU A 30 -9.26 -10.97 11.19
N HIS A 31 -10.12 -10.10 10.69
CA HIS A 31 -11.56 -10.19 10.88
C HIS A 31 -12.19 -10.60 9.56
N ASP A 32 -13.27 -11.37 9.63
CA ASP A 32 -14.11 -11.70 8.47
C ASP A 32 -14.64 -10.41 7.84
N PHE A 33 -14.82 -10.44 6.52
CA PHE A 33 -15.43 -9.32 5.83
C PHE A 33 -16.90 -9.14 6.22
N ASP A 34 -17.25 -7.95 6.70
CA ASP A 34 -18.65 -7.58 6.93
C ASP A 34 -19.32 -7.22 5.58
N THR A 35 -19.86 -8.25 4.92
CA THR A 35 -20.56 -8.09 3.63
C THR A 35 -21.93 -7.43 3.76
N ALA A 36 -22.54 -7.42 4.96
CA ALA A 36 -23.82 -6.76 5.19
C ALA A 36 -23.69 -5.24 5.01
N MET A 37 -22.54 -4.68 5.37
CA MET A 37 -22.23 -3.26 5.21
C MET A 37 -22.13 -2.81 3.75
N LEU A 38 -21.96 -3.74 2.79
CA LEU A 38 -21.93 -3.40 1.36
C LEU A 38 -23.24 -2.79 0.87
N LYS A 39 -24.37 -3.13 1.50
CA LYS A 39 -25.70 -2.58 1.17
C LYS A 39 -25.84 -1.09 1.51
N TYR A 40 -24.98 -0.59 2.39
CA TYR A 40 -25.00 0.80 2.86
C TYR A 40 -23.84 1.62 2.28
N ILE A 41 -23.15 1.11 1.25
CA ILE A 41 -22.11 1.88 0.57
C ILE A 41 -22.76 3.11 -0.06
N ARG A 42 -22.40 4.27 0.48
CA ARG A 42 -22.70 5.56 -0.13
C ARG A 42 -21.56 5.89 -1.09
N LEU A 43 -21.90 6.02 -2.37
CA LEU A 43 -20.98 6.59 -3.34
C LEU A 43 -20.97 8.10 -3.19
N THR A 44 -19.78 8.68 -3.20
CA THR A 44 -19.61 10.13 -3.20
C THR A 44 -19.88 10.63 -4.62
N PRO A 45 -20.79 11.59 -4.82
CA PRO A 45 -21.05 12.15 -6.14
C PRO A 45 -19.78 12.73 -6.77
N ASN A 46 -19.63 12.60 -8.09
CA ASN A 46 -18.45 13.08 -8.82
C ASN A 46 -18.15 14.55 -8.55
N GLN A 47 -19.18 15.41 -8.50
CA GLN A 47 -19.02 16.83 -8.20
C GLN A 47 -18.38 17.08 -6.82
N GLU A 48 -18.79 16.33 -5.79
CA GLU A 48 -18.24 16.44 -4.44
C GLU A 48 -16.78 15.96 -4.41
N LEU A 49 -16.44 14.91 -5.17
CA LEU A 49 -15.07 14.44 -5.30
C LEU A 49 -14.16 15.46 -6.03
N GLU A 50 -14.67 16.14 -7.05
CA GLU A 50 -13.94 17.22 -7.75
C GLU A 50 -13.71 18.43 -6.85
N GLU A 51 -14.68 18.78 -6.01
CA GLU A 51 -14.53 19.85 -5.01
C GLU A 51 -13.49 19.49 -3.94
N LEU A 52 -13.45 18.22 -3.51
CA LEU A 52 -12.50 17.73 -2.50
C LEU A 52 -11.06 17.64 -3.02
N TYR A 53 -10.86 17.10 -4.22
CA TYR A 53 -9.52 16.76 -4.74
C TYR A 53 -9.03 17.68 -5.86
N SER A 54 -9.84 18.65 -6.31
CA SER A 54 -9.53 19.55 -7.42
C SER A 54 -9.37 18.81 -8.76
N THR A 55 -8.62 19.41 -9.69
CA THR A 55 -8.28 18.82 -10.98
C THR A 55 -7.27 17.69 -10.83
N ARG A 56 -7.29 16.72 -11.75
CA ARG A 56 -6.36 15.58 -11.78
C ARG A 56 -4.90 16.01 -11.61
N ASN A 57 -4.46 17.02 -12.36
CA ASN A 57 -3.07 17.48 -12.32
C ASN A 57 -2.68 18.06 -10.94
N ASN A 58 -3.60 18.81 -10.30
CA ASN A 58 -3.36 19.34 -8.95
C ASN A 58 -3.31 18.21 -7.93
N TYR A 59 -4.24 17.26 -8.04
CA TYR A 59 -4.29 16.09 -7.18
C TYR A 59 -3.00 15.26 -7.29
N GLU A 60 -2.59 14.87 -8.50
CA GLU A 60 -1.35 14.13 -8.75
C GLU A 60 -0.12 14.87 -8.21
N LYS A 61 -0.06 16.19 -8.42
CA LYS A 61 1.03 17.02 -7.88
C LYS A 61 1.06 17.02 -6.35
N ASN A 62 -0.09 17.16 -5.70
CA ASN A 62 -0.20 17.20 -4.25
C ASN A 62 0.15 15.85 -3.62
N VAL A 63 -0.30 14.75 -4.23
CA VAL A 63 0.03 13.38 -3.79
C VAL A 63 1.51 13.05 -4.04
N GLY A 64 2.06 13.51 -5.16
CA GLY A 64 3.45 13.30 -5.53
C GLY A 64 4.47 14.09 -4.70
N ASP A 65 4.03 15.08 -3.91
CA ASP A 65 4.88 15.84 -3.00
C ASP A 65 5.17 15.08 -1.69
N LEU A 66 5.94 14.00 -1.83
CA LEU A 66 6.25 13.08 -0.73
C LEU A 66 7.04 13.74 0.41
N GLU A 67 7.83 14.78 0.12
CA GLU A 67 8.67 15.44 1.12
C GLU A 67 7.86 16.34 2.06
N ASN A 68 6.82 17.00 1.55
CA ASN A 68 5.91 17.82 2.35
C ASN A 68 4.77 17.02 2.99
N GLY A 69 4.57 15.77 2.57
CA GLY A 69 3.68 14.83 3.25
C GLY A 69 4.11 14.59 4.71
N LYS A 70 3.15 14.50 5.62
CA LYS A 70 3.41 14.10 7.02
C LYS A 70 2.66 12.80 7.34
N PRO A 71 3.37 11.67 7.54
CA PRO A 71 4.80 11.50 7.41
C PRO A 71 5.27 11.55 5.96
N ASN A 72 6.51 11.99 5.78
CA ASN A 72 7.27 11.72 4.56
C ASN A 72 7.87 10.31 4.65
N PRO A 73 8.37 9.73 3.55
CA PRO A 73 8.87 8.35 3.53
C PRO A 73 9.93 8.09 4.61
N LYS A 74 10.86 9.02 4.82
CA LYS A 74 11.93 8.89 5.82
C LYS A 74 11.39 8.81 7.25
N LEU A 75 10.43 9.66 7.61
CA LEU A 75 9.81 9.62 8.94
C LEU A 75 8.99 8.34 9.11
N SER A 76 8.26 7.93 8.08
CA SER A 76 7.50 6.68 8.12
C SER A 76 8.40 5.47 8.38
N ASP A 77 9.49 5.33 7.63
CA ASP A 77 10.43 4.22 7.76
C ASP A 77 11.04 4.19 9.16
N ALA A 78 11.45 5.36 9.68
CA ALA A 78 11.98 5.47 11.03
C ALA A 78 10.96 4.99 12.10
N CYS A 79 9.69 5.34 11.93
CA CYS A 79 8.63 4.93 12.84
C CYS A 79 8.27 3.45 12.71
N LEU A 80 8.30 2.88 11.50
CA LEU A 80 8.14 1.44 11.30
C LEU A 80 9.29 0.65 11.92
N VAL A 81 10.54 1.12 11.80
CA VAL A 81 11.69 0.51 12.47
C VAL A 81 11.56 0.58 14.00
N ALA A 82 11.11 1.72 14.54
CA ALA A 82 10.85 1.85 15.98
C ALA A 82 9.76 0.88 16.45
N LEU A 83 8.66 0.78 15.69
CA LEU A 83 7.59 -0.18 15.97
C LEU A 83 8.11 -1.61 15.91
N ALA A 84 8.88 -1.95 14.87
CA ALA A 84 9.44 -3.28 14.69
C ALA A 84 10.38 -3.71 15.84
N SER A 85 10.98 -2.74 16.53
CA SER A 85 11.84 -2.99 17.70
C SER A 85 11.05 -3.35 18.97
N ASN A 86 9.72 -3.22 18.96
CA ASN A 86 8.88 -3.68 20.06
C ASN A 86 8.84 -5.21 20.12
N PRO A 87 8.75 -5.80 21.33
CA PRO A 87 8.52 -7.23 21.46
C PRO A 87 7.14 -7.60 20.91
N ASN A 88 7.02 -8.83 20.40
CA ASN A 88 5.71 -9.39 20.08
C ASN A 88 4.92 -9.60 21.38
N SER A 89 3.66 -9.15 21.41
CA SER A 89 2.78 -9.35 22.56
C SER A 89 1.85 -10.54 22.34
N ASP A 90 2.06 -11.61 23.12
CA ASP A 90 1.12 -12.73 23.22
C ASP A 90 -0.01 -12.48 24.24
N SER A 91 0.09 -11.37 24.97
CA SER A 91 -0.89 -11.00 25.98
C SER A 91 -2.29 -10.80 25.40
N LYS A 92 -3.31 -11.28 26.13
CA LYS A 92 -4.72 -10.97 25.86
C LYS A 92 -4.99 -9.45 25.91
N TYR A 93 -4.21 -8.73 26.70
CA TYR A 93 -4.26 -7.27 26.81
C TYR A 93 -3.16 -6.65 25.94
N ARG A 94 -3.55 -5.81 24.98
CA ARG A 94 -2.60 -5.13 24.10
C ARG A 94 -1.91 -3.98 24.84
N PRO A 95 -0.59 -4.02 25.04
CA PRO A 95 0.13 -2.91 25.64
C PRO A 95 0.16 -1.71 24.68
N ASN A 96 0.61 -0.56 25.17
CA ASN A 96 0.96 0.54 24.28
C ASN A 96 2.30 0.25 23.60
N CYS A 97 2.44 0.60 22.34
CA CYS A 97 3.69 0.48 21.61
C CYS A 97 4.73 1.46 22.18
N ILE A 98 5.97 1.00 22.32
CA ILE A 98 7.13 1.79 22.71
C ILE A 98 7.73 2.39 21.44
N ILE A 99 7.24 3.58 21.06
CA ILE A 99 7.73 4.32 19.90
C ILE A 99 7.98 5.79 20.27
N PRO A 100 8.83 6.52 19.53
CA PRO A 100 9.08 7.94 19.77
C PRO A 100 7.82 8.80 19.65
N GLN A 101 7.75 9.89 20.42
CA GLN A 101 6.60 10.82 20.40
C GLN A 101 6.26 11.33 18.99
N ILE A 102 7.28 11.59 18.16
CA ILE A 102 7.08 12.02 16.77
C ILE A 102 6.26 11.01 15.93
N CYS A 103 6.32 9.72 16.26
CA CYS A 103 5.53 8.67 15.61
C CYS A 103 4.07 8.68 16.07
N HIS A 104 3.80 9.03 17.33
CA HIS A 104 2.43 9.30 17.77
C HIS A 104 1.89 10.56 17.08
N ASP A 105 2.70 11.61 17.01
CA ASP A 105 2.30 12.90 16.44
C ASP A 105 2.03 12.82 14.93
N MET A 106 2.77 12.00 14.17
CA MET A 106 2.48 11.81 12.74
C MET A 106 1.16 11.07 12.54
N VAL A 107 0.80 10.14 13.44
CA VAL A 107 -0.47 9.43 13.36
C VAL A 107 -1.63 10.37 13.68
N VAL A 108 -1.51 11.24 14.68
CA VAL A 108 -2.59 12.15 15.07
C VAL A 108 -2.69 13.36 14.13
N ASN A 109 -1.57 14.02 13.86
CA ASN A 109 -1.48 15.34 13.23
C ASN A 109 -0.81 15.30 11.85
N GLY A 110 -0.88 14.16 11.17
CA GLY A 110 -0.35 14.00 9.82
C GLY A 110 -1.29 14.48 8.72
N THR A 111 -0.78 14.47 7.49
CA THR A 111 -1.51 14.75 6.26
C THR A 111 -2.58 13.69 6.04
N ASN A 112 -3.79 14.11 5.65
CA ASN A 112 -4.96 13.23 5.48
C ASN A 112 -5.25 12.90 3.99
N MET A 113 -4.22 12.75 3.15
CA MET A 113 -4.37 12.35 1.75
C MET A 113 -3.16 11.56 1.26
N GLY A 114 -3.36 10.79 0.18
CA GLY A 114 -2.33 10.08 -0.57
C GLY A 114 -1.45 9.16 0.27
N TYR A 115 -0.19 9.06 -0.12
CA TYR A 115 0.81 8.22 0.54
C TYR A 115 0.97 8.55 2.02
N ALA A 116 0.96 9.83 2.41
CA ALA A 116 1.10 10.21 3.81
C ALA A 116 -0.04 9.67 4.68
N LEU A 117 -1.29 9.68 4.19
CA LEU A 117 -2.42 9.05 4.88
C LEU A 117 -2.21 7.54 5.04
N LEU A 118 -1.80 6.87 3.96
CA LEU A 118 -1.59 5.42 3.99
C LEU A 118 -0.43 5.01 4.89
N HIS A 119 0.63 5.78 4.97
CA HIS A 119 1.75 5.50 5.87
C HIS A 119 1.36 5.64 7.36
N ARG A 120 0.39 6.51 7.69
CA ARG A 120 -0.19 6.58 9.05
C ARG A 120 -1.04 5.35 9.35
N LEU A 121 -1.84 4.91 8.37
CA LEU A 121 -2.61 3.67 8.45
C LEU A 121 -1.69 2.45 8.58
N LEU A 122 -0.62 2.38 7.78
CA LEU A 122 0.37 1.30 7.76
C LEU A 122 0.99 1.08 9.15
N LEU A 123 1.38 2.16 9.85
CA LEU A 123 1.88 2.05 11.22
C LEU A 123 0.84 1.44 12.16
N LEU A 124 -0.41 1.89 12.10
CA LEU A 124 -1.50 1.36 12.93
C LEU A 124 -1.80 -0.11 12.64
N LEU A 125 -1.78 -0.51 11.37
CA LEU A 125 -1.99 -1.90 10.97
C LEU A 125 -0.84 -2.78 11.45
N HIS A 126 0.42 -2.38 11.28
CA HIS A 126 1.53 -3.16 11.81
C HIS A 126 1.55 -3.22 13.34
N ALA A 127 1.12 -2.16 14.03
CA ALA A 127 0.97 -2.21 15.48
C ALA A 127 -0.09 -3.25 15.89
N LYS A 128 -1.22 -3.29 15.18
CA LYS A 128 -2.29 -4.28 15.36
C LYS A 128 -1.83 -5.71 15.04
N PHE A 129 -1.39 -5.96 13.82
CA PHE A 129 -1.14 -7.29 13.26
C PHE A 129 0.21 -7.88 13.69
N ALA A 130 1.28 -7.09 13.60
CA ALA A 130 2.64 -7.60 13.78
C ALA A 130 3.12 -7.56 15.24
N ARG A 131 2.68 -6.55 16.01
CA ARG A 131 3.16 -6.34 17.40
C ARG A 131 2.08 -6.50 18.47
N ARG A 132 0.80 -6.48 18.08
CA ARG A 132 -0.35 -6.55 18.98
C ARG A 132 -0.28 -5.52 20.12
N CYS A 133 0.15 -4.32 19.78
CA CYS A 133 0.19 -3.17 20.66
C CYS A 133 -0.69 -2.04 20.10
N ASN A 134 -1.03 -1.06 20.93
CA ASN A 134 -1.77 0.14 20.52
C ASN A 134 -0.81 1.30 20.39
N VAL A 135 -0.91 2.06 19.31
CA VAL A 135 -0.13 3.29 19.13
C VAL A 135 -0.66 4.39 20.04
N LEU A 136 -1.98 4.59 20.13
CA LEU A 136 -2.57 5.57 21.05
C LEU A 136 -3.36 4.87 22.15
N SER A 137 -4.42 4.16 21.75
CA SER A 137 -5.28 3.38 22.62
C SER A 137 -6.17 2.49 21.75
N PRO A 138 -6.74 1.38 22.27
CA PRO A 138 -7.57 0.48 21.46
C PRO A 138 -8.71 1.20 20.73
N ALA A 139 -9.41 2.10 21.43
CA ALA A 139 -10.53 2.85 20.86
C ALA A 139 -10.06 3.89 19.83
N LYS A 140 -8.99 4.63 20.14
CA LYS A 140 -8.51 5.71 19.26
C LYS A 140 -7.83 5.17 18.01
N ASP A 141 -7.09 4.08 18.12
CA ASP A 141 -6.48 3.41 16.97
C ASP A 141 -7.57 2.88 16.02
N ARG A 142 -8.62 2.27 16.56
CA ARG A 142 -9.78 1.83 15.76
C ARG A 142 -10.48 3.00 15.07
N GLU A 143 -10.74 4.08 15.81
CA GLU A 143 -11.35 5.30 15.25
C GLU A 143 -10.50 5.87 14.11
N MET A 144 -9.19 5.95 14.29
CA MET A 144 -8.29 6.48 13.26
C MET A 144 -8.20 5.58 12.04
N ARG A 145 -8.09 4.25 12.19
CA ARG A 145 -8.12 3.34 11.04
C ARG A 145 -9.42 3.49 10.24
N GLN A 146 -10.56 3.51 10.93
CA GLN A 146 -11.86 3.73 10.30
C GLN A 146 -11.92 5.08 9.57
N LYS A 147 -11.42 6.16 10.19
CA LYS A 147 -11.36 7.49 9.58
C LYS A 147 -10.47 7.47 8.34
N PHE A 148 -9.26 6.92 8.43
CA PHE A 148 -8.31 6.87 7.33
C PHE A 148 -8.85 6.05 6.16
N CYS A 149 -9.47 4.91 6.43
CA CYS A 149 -10.09 4.09 5.37
C CYS A 149 -11.38 4.69 4.80
N ASN A 150 -12.05 5.60 5.50
CA ASN A 150 -13.13 6.38 4.90
C ASN A 150 -12.58 7.43 3.93
N THR A 151 -11.56 8.20 4.35
CA THR A 151 -10.90 9.19 3.49
C THR A 151 -10.22 8.53 2.29
N ALA A 152 -9.52 7.41 2.48
CA ALA A 152 -8.91 6.63 1.39
C ALA A 152 -9.95 6.07 0.42
N TYR A 153 -11.20 5.84 0.85
CA TYR A 153 -12.26 5.36 -0.03
C TYR A 153 -12.82 6.48 -0.92
N GLU A 154 -12.94 7.70 -0.39
CA GLU A 154 -13.26 8.89 -1.19
C GLU A 154 -12.16 9.15 -2.22
N GLU A 155 -10.90 9.04 -1.80
CA GLU A 155 -9.74 9.19 -2.68
C GLU A 155 -9.69 8.10 -3.76
N ALA A 156 -9.95 6.83 -3.40
CA ALA A 156 -10.04 5.72 -4.37
C ALA A 156 -11.17 5.91 -5.39
N GLN A 157 -12.32 6.47 -4.97
CA GLN A 157 -13.40 6.82 -5.90
C GLN A 157 -12.95 7.91 -6.89
N TYR A 158 -12.23 8.94 -6.41
CA TYR A 158 -11.67 9.97 -7.28
C TYR A 158 -10.64 9.40 -8.27
N ILE A 159 -9.73 8.55 -7.81
CA ILE A 159 -8.74 7.88 -8.70
C ILE A 159 -9.45 7.05 -9.77
N ALA A 160 -10.47 6.28 -9.40
CA ALA A 160 -11.27 5.49 -10.35
C ALA A 160 -12.03 6.37 -11.35
N MET A 161 -12.52 7.53 -10.91
CA MET A 161 -13.17 8.54 -11.78
C MET A 161 -12.19 9.17 -12.77
N GLN A 162 -10.91 9.32 -12.38
CA GLN A 162 -9.84 9.87 -13.21
C GLN A 162 -9.05 8.78 -13.96
N ASP A 163 -9.75 7.74 -14.42
CA ASP A 163 -9.20 6.64 -15.21
C ASP A 163 -8.02 5.89 -14.57
N TYR A 164 -8.02 5.79 -13.23
CA TYR A 164 -7.00 5.10 -12.44
C TYR A 164 -5.62 5.76 -12.58
N CYS A 165 -5.61 7.11 -12.56
CA CYS A 165 -4.43 7.95 -12.73
C CYS A 165 -3.27 7.66 -11.77
N LEU A 166 -3.56 7.16 -10.57
CA LEU A 166 -2.62 6.73 -9.55
C LEU A 166 -2.98 5.31 -9.09
N ASN A 167 -2.84 4.35 -10.00
CA ASN A 167 -3.19 2.95 -9.75
C ASN A 167 -2.41 2.33 -8.59
N ASP A 168 -1.15 2.74 -8.42
CA ASP A 168 -0.26 2.30 -7.36
C ASP A 168 -0.80 2.71 -5.99
N LEU A 169 -1.14 3.98 -5.83
CA LEU A 169 -1.81 4.49 -4.62
C LEU A 169 -3.14 3.77 -4.39
N MET A 170 -3.96 3.58 -5.43
CA MET A 170 -5.25 2.91 -5.30
C MET A 170 -5.11 1.45 -4.85
N MET A 171 -4.12 0.72 -5.38
CA MET A 171 -3.81 -0.64 -4.93
C MET A 171 -3.35 -0.68 -3.48
N GLU A 172 -2.54 0.30 -3.03
CA GLU A 172 -2.19 0.42 -1.61
C GLU A 172 -3.41 0.71 -0.73
N GLN A 173 -4.29 1.64 -1.13
CA GLN A 173 -5.54 1.94 -0.43
C GLN A 173 -6.40 0.69 -0.27
N ILE A 174 -6.61 -0.05 -1.37
CA ILE A 174 -7.38 -1.30 -1.35
C ILE A 174 -6.68 -2.31 -0.43
N SER A 175 -5.38 -2.52 -0.60
CA SER A 175 -4.60 -3.47 0.20
C SER A 175 -4.73 -3.21 1.70
N LEU A 176 -4.42 -2.00 2.16
CA LEU A 176 -4.38 -1.70 3.58
C LEU A 176 -5.79 -1.66 4.20
N CYS A 177 -6.76 -1.07 3.51
CA CYS A 177 -8.11 -0.94 4.07
C CYS A 177 -8.91 -2.24 3.99
N ALA A 178 -8.78 -3.02 2.91
CA ALA A 178 -9.41 -4.33 2.85
C ALA A 178 -8.75 -5.30 3.85
N LEU A 179 -7.44 -5.17 4.13
CA LEU A 179 -6.78 -5.92 5.21
C LEU A 179 -7.38 -5.61 6.59
N ASP A 180 -7.79 -4.36 6.87
CA ASP A 180 -8.49 -4.01 8.11
C ASP A 180 -9.99 -4.40 8.10
N GLY A 181 -10.49 -5.00 7.01
CA GLY A 181 -11.84 -5.53 6.89
C GLY A 181 -12.82 -4.67 6.07
N HIS A 182 -12.36 -3.59 5.42
CA HIS A 182 -13.23 -2.73 4.61
C HIS A 182 -13.56 -3.33 3.24
N ALA A 183 -14.52 -4.25 3.19
CA ALA A 183 -14.95 -4.94 1.97
C ALA A 183 -15.40 -4.00 0.83
N LYS A 184 -15.81 -2.75 1.14
CA LYS A 184 -16.20 -1.75 0.13
C LYS A 184 -15.13 -1.43 -0.92
N PHE A 185 -13.86 -1.70 -0.63
CA PHE A 185 -12.76 -1.53 -1.58
C PHE A 185 -12.68 -2.65 -2.64
N LEU A 186 -13.30 -3.81 -2.38
CA LEU A 186 -13.20 -5.01 -3.22
C LEU A 186 -14.30 -5.05 -4.30
N ARG A 187 -14.53 -3.89 -4.93
CA ARG A 187 -15.51 -3.76 -6.02
C ARG A 187 -14.97 -4.49 -7.24
N SER A 188 -15.77 -5.39 -7.81
CA SER A 188 -15.38 -6.14 -9.02
C SER A 188 -14.93 -5.22 -10.16
N SER A 189 -15.59 -4.07 -10.35
CA SER A 189 -15.18 -3.09 -11.36
C SER A 189 -13.80 -2.49 -11.09
N TRP A 190 -13.45 -2.19 -9.84
CA TRP A 190 -12.14 -1.65 -9.50
C TRP A 190 -11.03 -2.68 -9.72
N ILE A 191 -11.21 -3.89 -9.17
CA ILE A 191 -10.23 -4.97 -9.33
C ILE A 191 -10.03 -5.30 -10.81
N SER A 192 -11.11 -5.43 -11.58
CA SER A 192 -11.04 -5.73 -13.02
C SER A 192 -10.33 -4.64 -13.81
N ASN A 193 -10.53 -3.36 -13.47
CA ASN A 193 -9.84 -2.26 -14.16
C ASN A 193 -8.35 -2.17 -13.79
N LEU A 194 -8.01 -2.46 -12.54
CA LEU A 194 -6.61 -2.49 -12.08
C LEU A 194 -5.81 -3.62 -12.76
N LEU A 195 -6.46 -4.70 -13.20
CA LEU A 195 -5.81 -5.76 -13.98
C LEU A 195 -5.30 -5.29 -15.36
N TYR A 196 -5.81 -4.19 -15.93
CA TYR A 196 -5.26 -3.63 -17.18
C TYR A 196 -3.86 -3.01 -17.02
N PHE A 197 -3.38 -2.87 -15.79
CA PHE A 197 -2.00 -2.47 -15.48
C PHE A 197 -1.06 -3.68 -15.36
N GLN A 198 -1.59 -4.90 -15.44
CA GLN A 198 -0.78 -6.12 -15.51
C GLN A 198 -0.15 -6.26 -16.90
N SER A 199 1.15 -6.46 -16.96
CA SER A 199 1.85 -6.80 -18.20
C SER A 199 1.63 -8.28 -18.57
N PRO A 200 1.94 -8.69 -19.81
CA PRO A 200 1.96 -10.09 -20.22
C PRO A 200 2.92 -10.97 -19.41
N TYR A 201 3.89 -10.38 -18.71
CA TYR A 201 4.83 -11.09 -17.84
C TYR A 201 4.28 -11.32 -16.43
N GLY A 202 3.06 -10.86 -16.14
CA GLY A 202 2.37 -11.06 -14.88
C GLY A 202 2.69 -10.02 -13.79
N CYS A 203 3.68 -9.15 -14.00
CA CYS A 203 3.99 -8.01 -13.15
C CYS A 203 3.07 -6.80 -13.45
N PHE A 204 3.15 -5.74 -12.63
CA PHE A 204 2.37 -4.51 -12.81
C PHE A 204 3.27 -3.29 -13.01
N GLY A 205 2.77 -2.28 -13.71
CA GLY A 205 3.46 -1.01 -13.96
C GLY A 205 2.56 0.21 -13.74
N LEU A 206 3.17 1.40 -13.79
CA LEU A 206 2.45 2.67 -13.57
C LEU A 206 1.51 3.04 -14.72
N ASN A 207 1.76 2.53 -15.92
CA ASN A 207 0.94 2.79 -17.10
C ASN A 207 0.08 1.58 -17.45
N ARG A 208 -1.12 1.82 -17.98
CA ARG A 208 -1.95 0.75 -18.53
C ARG A 208 -1.22 0.07 -19.67
N TYR A 209 -1.24 -1.26 -19.68
CA TYR A 209 -0.57 -2.03 -20.72
C TYR A 209 -1.16 -1.74 -22.11
N GLU A 210 -2.48 -1.56 -22.21
CA GLU A 210 -3.16 -1.23 -23.47
C GLU A 210 -2.71 0.12 -24.07
N THR A 211 -2.22 1.05 -23.23
CA THR A 211 -1.75 2.37 -23.64
C THR A 211 -0.26 2.38 -23.98
N ILE A 212 0.48 1.37 -23.49
CA ILE A 212 1.78 1.01 -24.04
C ILE A 212 1.45 0.35 -25.38
N GLN A 213 1.24 1.18 -26.42
CA GLN A 213 1.38 0.68 -27.78
C GLN A 213 2.63 -0.16 -27.79
N ILE A 214 2.54 -1.37 -28.33
CA ILE A 214 3.69 -2.15 -28.73
C ILE A 214 4.39 -1.29 -29.81
N GLN A 215 5.05 -0.21 -29.42
CA GLN A 215 6.24 0.29 -30.10
C GLN A 215 7.17 -0.89 -30.03
N SER A 216 7.05 -1.77 -31.02
CA SER A 216 8.09 -2.45 -31.80
C SER A 216 9.49 -2.62 -31.19
N ASP A 217 9.63 -2.71 -29.87
CA ASP A 217 10.88 -2.93 -29.14
C ASP A 217 11.00 -4.37 -28.63
N PHE A 218 10.04 -5.23 -28.98
CA PHE A 218 10.29 -6.67 -29.06
C PHE A 218 11.36 -7.04 -30.11
N GLN A 219 11.90 -6.07 -30.86
CA GLN A 219 13.07 -6.26 -31.71
C GLN A 219 14.38 -5.72 -31.10
N SER A 220 14.37 -5.08 -29.93
CA SER A 220 15.57 -4.45 -29.36
C SER A 220 16.00 -4.94 -27.99
N VAL A 221 15.31 -5.90 -27.36
CA VAL A 221 15.97 -6.71 -26.32
C VAL A 221 16.97 -7.61 -27.05
N PRO A 222 18.29 -7.34 -26.97
CA PRO A 222 19.27 -8.19 -27.63
C PRO A 222 19.08 -9.60 -27.07
N ASN A 223 19.06 -10.61 -27.93
CA ASN A 223 19.02 -12.02 -27.51
C ASN A 223 20.13 -12.35 -26.48
N ASP A 224 21.18 -11.54 -26.44
CA ASP A 224 22.28 -11.63 -25.47
C ASP A 224 21.86 -11.32 -24.02
N LEU A 225 20.83 -10.49 -23.77
CA LEU A 225 20.32 -10.23 -22.41
C LEU A 225 19.39 -11.36 -21.91
N LEU A 226 18.62 -12.00 -22.80
CA LEU A 226 17.83 -13.20 -22.48
C LEU A 226 18.72 -14.45 -22.28
N ASN A 227 19.86 -14.51 -22.98
CA ASN A 227 20.82 -15.63 -22.88
C ASN A 227 21.98 -15.38 -21.89
N SER A 228 22.18 -14.15 -21.43
CA SER A 228 23.05 -13.84 -20.31
C SER A 228 22.38 -14.30 -19.02
N LYS A 229 22.40 -15.62 -18.79
CA LYS A 229 22.25 -16.20 -17.47
C LYS A 229 23.42 -15.74 -16.62
N SER A 230 23.33 -14.50 -16.10
CA SER A 230 24.13 -14.10 -14.96
C SER A 230 23.88 -15.14 -13.88
N LYS A 231 24.87 -15.99 -13.61
CA LYS A 231 24.80 -17.01 -12.55
C LYS A 231 24.67 -16.37 -11.16
N THR A 232 24.81 -15.06 -11.08
CA THR A 232 24.64 -14.25 -9.88
C THR A 232 23.39 -13.40 -10.02
N TRP A 233 22.37 -13.70 -9.23
CA TRP A 233 21.28 -12.78 -8.97
C TRP A 233 21.86 -11.53 -8.31
N LYS A 234 21.67 -10.38 -8.95
CA LYS A 234 21.99 -9.08 -8.35
C LYS A 234 20.67 -8.43 -7.99
N LEU A 235 20.56 -7.93 -6.77
CA LEU A 235 19.47 -7.04 -6.40
C LEU A 235 19.56 -5.80 -7.31
N ASP A 236 18.50 -5.53 -8.04
CA ASP A 236 18.38 -4.28 -8.78
C ASP A 236 18.31 -3.14 -7.77
N LYS A 237 19.30 -2.23 -7.85
CA LYS A 237 19.44 -1.07 -6.95
C LYS A 237 18.91 0.22 -7.59
N HIS A 238 18.29 0.15 -8.77
CA HIS A 238 17.77 1.33 -9.44
C HIS A 238 16.61 1.95 -8.63
N LEU A 239 16.74 3.25 -8.37
CA LEU A 239 15.82 4.07 -7.57
C LEU A 239 14.37 4.09 -8.07
N GLN A 240 14.14 3.68 -9.32
CA GLN A 240 12.83 3.66 -9.96
C GLN A 240 12.10 2.32 -9.75
N HIS A 241 12.76 1.27 -9.23
CA HIS A 241 12.19 -0.08 -9.09
C HIS A 241 11.66 -0.66 -10.41
N ASP A 242 12.14 -0.16 -11.54
CA ASP A 242 11.73 -0.60 -12.86
C ASP A 242 12.42 -1.91 -13.22
N ILE A 243 11.62 -2.92 -13.55
CA ILE A 243 12.05 -4.26 -13.94
C ILE A 243 11.60 -4.48 -15.39
N PHE A 244 12.32 -5.32 -16.14
CA PHE A 244 12.00 -5.64 -17.55
C PHE A 244 11.89 -4.39 -18.44
N GLY A 245 12.83 -3.45 -18.30
CA GLY A 245 12.91 -2.26 -19.15
C GLY A 245 11.78 -1.24 -18.90
N GLY A 246 11.25 -1.16 -17.67
CA GLY A 246 10.18 -0.22 -17.31
C GLY A 246 8.77 -0.74 -17.53
N LEU A 247 8.61 -1.97 -18.02
CA LEU A 247 7.30 -2.63 -18.15
C LEU A 247 6.74 -3.09 -16.80
N CYS A 248 7.61 -3.33 -15.83
CA CYS A 248 7.26 -3.73 -14.48
C CYS A 248 7.80 -2.71 -13.49
N ASN A 249 7.06 -2.44 -12.43
CA ASN A 249 7.54 -1.71 -11.29
C ASN A 249 7.40 -2.59 -10.04
N GLY A 250 8.49 -2.77 -9.28
CA GLY A 250 8.53 -3.67 -8.13
C GLY A 250 7.55 -3.26 -7.02
N HIS A 251 7.42 -1.95 -6.75
CA HIS A 251 6.49 -1.42 -5.76
C HIS A 251 5.03 -1.65 -6.18
N VAL A 252 4.68 -1.26 -7.42
CA VAL A 252 3.34 -1.47 -7.96
C VAL A 252 2.98 -2.95 -8.00
N THR A 253 3.93 -3.81 -8.39
CA THR A 253 3.74 -5.26 -8.39
C THR A 253 3.47 -5.81 -7.00
N ALA A 254 4.16 -5.32 -5.97
CA ALA A 254 3.90 -5.71 -4.58
C ALA A 254 2.52 -5.25 -4.10
N ALA A 255 2.12 -4.01 -4.40
CA ALA A 255 0.80 -3.49 -4.08
C ALA A 255 -0.33 -4.27 -4.80
N ALA A 256 -0.11 -4.62 -6.07
CA ALA A 256 -1.02 -5.44 -6.85
C ALA A 256 -1.14 -6.86 -6.25
N ALA A 257 -0.03 -7.50 -5.91
CA ALA A 257 -0.02 -8.83 -5.30
C ALA A 257 -0.81 -8.84 -3.97
N SER A 258 -0.58 -7.84 -3.11
CA SER A 258 -1.34 -7.67 -1.87
C SER A 258 -2.84 -7.47 -2.13
N THR A 259 -3.19 -6.60 -3.09
CA THR A 259 -4.58 -6.32 -3.49
C THR A 259 -5.28 -7.59 -3.96
N LEU A 260 -4.64 -8.36 -4.85
CA LEU A 260 -5.21 -9.58 -5.41
C LEU A 260 -5.32 -10.69 -4.36
N ALA A 261 -4.33 -10.83 -3.47
CA ALA A 261 -4.39 -11.79 -2.37
C ALA A 261 -5.61 -11.53 -1.46
N ILE A 262 -5.87 -10.26 -1.14
CA ILE A 262 -7.02 -9.88 -0.32
C ILE A 262 -8.34 -10.03 -1.08
N ALA A 263 -8.37 -9.74 -2.38
CA ALA A 263 -9.54 -9.98 -3.22
C ALA A 263 -9.89 -11.48 -3.30
N ILE A 264 -8.88 -12.35 -3.44
CA ILE A 264 -9.06 -13.81 -3.39
C ILE A 264 -9.61 -14.23 -2.04
N ARG A 265 -9.03 -13.74 -0.94
CA ARG A 265 -9.53 -14.01 0.42
C ARG A 265 -11.01 -13.64 0.55
N TYR A 266 -11.41 -12.47 0.09
CA TYR A 266 -12.80 -12.04 0.12
C TYR A 266 -13.74 -12.95 -0.67
N ILE A 267 -13.32 -13.40 -1.86
CA ILE A 267 -14.09 -14.35 -2.65
C ILE A 267 -14.27 -15.65 -1.86
N LEU A 268 -13.19 -16.19 -1.27
CA LEU A 268 -13.22 -17.44 -0.50
C LEU A 268 -14.03 -17.35 0.80
N GLU A 269 -14.11 -16.17 1.42
CA GLU A 269 -14.91 -15.96 2.64
C GLU A 269 -16.39 -15.67 2.34
N SER A 270 -16.71 -15.21 1.13
CA SER A 270 -18.06 -14.74 0.77
C SER A 270 -18.85 -15.72 -0.11
N TYR A 271 -18.19 -16.67 -0.76
CA TYR A 271 -18.78 -17.63 -1.70
C TYR A 271 -18.29 -19.06 -1.41
#